data_AF-A0ABD1BRR6-F1
#
_entry.id   AF-A0ABD1BRR6-F1
#
_cell.length_a   1.000
_cell.length_b   1.000
_cell.length_c   1.000
_cell.angle_alpha   90.00
_cell.angle_beta   90.00
_cell.angle_gamma   90.00
#
_symmetry.space_group_name_H-M   'P 1'
#
loop_
_entity.id
_entity.type
_entity.pdbx_description
1 polymer ?
#
loop_
_entity_poly.entity_id
_entity_poly.type
_entity_poly.pdbx_seq_one_letter_code
_entity_poly.pdbx_strand_id
1 'polypeptide(L)'
;MKQELVHFVLEFKRKNKKDISGNLRPLRRLRTPRERAKMTLSSTAQTTIEIDSLFEGIDFHSPITRARFEELNMDLFRKCLEPVDKCPRDAKMDKSAFHDVVLVAGSTRIPEVQQLLQEFFNRIRASKRWLLLLPPTAEKGAVTKALTDVFQDAISRGVRNISFGDLLGDLGITMYNIQIQNTPPPPYFSLVIRSLAVLEGIAIGIIPNYKVLDSTYPWIARKVLTDSFPQLKSSLQSLLYEEGVF
;
A
#
# COMPACT_ATOMS: atom_id res chain seq x y z
N MET A 1 4.66 8.74 8.83
CA MET A 1 4.79 7.83 10.00
C MET A 1 6.09 7.95 10.81
N LYS A 2 7.12 8.75 10.44
CA LYS A 2 8.21 9.07 11.39
C LYS A 2 7.71 9.93 12.57
N GLN A 3 6.72 10.80 12.35
CA GLN A 3 6.20 11.73 13.35
C GLN A 3 5.48 11.04 14.52
N GLU A 4 4.66 10.01 14.28
CA GLU A 4 4.10 9.17 15.36
C GLU A 4 5.17 8.52 16.24
N LEU A 5 6.25 8.03 15.62
CA LEU A 5 7.34 7.41 16.37
C LEU A 5 8.02 8.44 17.29
N VAL A 6 8.26 9.65 16.77
CA VAL A 6 8.81 10.76 17.56
C VAL A 6 7.86 11.11 18.71
N HIS A 7 6.55 11.15 18.47
CA HIS A 7 5.55 11.42 19.50
C HIS A 7 5.63 10.42 20.66
N PHE A 8 5.62 9.11 20.38
CA PHE A 8 5.69 8.09 21.43
C PHE A 8 7.04 8.03 22.15
N VAL A 9 8.14 8.31 21.44
CA VAL A 9 9.48 8.43 22.06
C VAL A 9 9.53 9.61 23.04
N LEU A 10 9.01 10.77 22.63
CA LEU A 10 8.93 11.96 23.48
C LEU A 10 8.00 11.73 24.68
N GLU A 11 6.88 11.03 24.47
CA GLU A 11 5.95 10.70 25.54
C GLU A 11 6.56 9.74 26.57
N PHE A 12 7.28 8.71 26.11
CA PHE A 12 8.04 7.81 26.99
C PHE A 12 9.10 8.57 27.79
N LYS A 13 9.84 9.46 27.13
CA LYS A 13 10.85 10.32 27.77
C LYS A 13 10.23 11.23 28.83
N ARG A 14 9.06 11.82 28.55
CA ARG A 14 8.34 12.67 29.49
C ARG A 14 7.84 11.90 30.72
N LYS A 15 7.27 10.71 30.52
CA LYS A 15 6.70 9.88 31.61
C LYS A 15 7.79 9.24 32.49
N ASN A 16 8.85 8.74 31.86
CA ASN A 16 9.83 7.87 32.54
C ASN A 16 11.21 8.49 32.70
N LYS A 17 11.42 9.73 32.21
CA LYS A 17 12.72 10.44 32.20
C LYS A 17 13.85 9.68 31.49
N LYS A 18 13.53 8.66 30.69
CA LYS A 18 14.47 7.82 29.94
C LYS A 18 14.28 8.01 28.45
N ASP A 19 15.38 8.15 27.72
CA ASP A 19 15.34 8.36 26.27
C ASP A 19 15.57 7.05 25.52
N ILE A 20 14.60 6.66 24.68
CA ILE A 20 14.66 5.44 23.87
C ILE A 20 15.03 5.72 22.40
N SER A 21 15.28 6.98 22.03
CA SER A 21 15.57 7.39 20.65
C SER A 21 16.86 6.75 20.09
N GLY A 22 17.86 6.49 20.94
CA GLY A 22 19.11 5.87 20.57
C GLY A 22 19.09 4.34 20.51
N ASN A 23 18.04 3.67 21.02
CA ASN A 23 18.01 2.22 21.13
C ASN A 23 17.07 1.57 20.10
N LEU A 24 17.64 0.75 19.20
CA LEU A 24 16.88 0.10 18.14
C LEU A 24 15.86 -0.94 18.64
N ARG A 25 16.07 -1.54 19.82
CA ARG A 25 15.19 -2.59 20.36
C ARG A 25 13.79 -2.06 20.72
N PRO A 26 13.63 -1.05 21.59
CA PRO A 26 12.31 -0.47 21.89
C PRO A 26 11.66 0.15 20.64
N LEU A 27 12.44 0.80 19.76
CA LEU A 27 11.92 1.37 18.51
C LEU A 27 11.33 0.30 17.58
N ARG A 28 11.96 -0.88 17.48
CA ARG A 28 11.41 -2.01 16.70
C ARG A 28 10.13 -2.53 17.33
N ARG A 29 10.07 -2.64 18.67
CA ARG A 29 8.87 -3.09 19.38
C ARG A 29 7.68 -2.14 19.21
N LEU A 30 7.93 -0.83 19.07
CA LEU A 30 6.88 0.16 18.80
C LEU A 30 6.26 0.06 17.40
N ARG A 31 6.93 -0.58 16.41
CA ARG A 31 6.47 -0.58 15.01
C ARG A 31 5.12 -1.28 14.84
N THR A 32 4.99 -2.51 15.35
CA THR A 32 3.78 -3.32 15.16
C THR A 32 2.56 -2.74 15.89
N PRO A 33 2.65 -2.35 17.18
CA PRO A 33 1.55 -1.73 17.89
C PRO A 33 1.13 -0.39 17.28
N ARG A 34 2.09 0.42 16.81
CA ARG A 34 1.78 1.67 16.10
C ARG A 34 1.02 1.42 14.80
N GLU A 35 1.48 0.48 13.98
CA GLU A 35 0.79 0.14 12.73
C GLU A 35 -0.63 -0.37 13.00
N ARG A 36 -0.80 -1.21 14.03
CA ARG A 36 -2.11 -1.67 14.48
C ARG A 36 -2.98 -0.52 14.96
N ALA A 37 -2.44 0.41 15.74
CA ALA A 37 -3.16 1.60 16.20
C ALA A 37 -3.63 2.45 15.02
N LYS A 38 -2.79 2.70 14.01
CA LYS A 38 -3.17 3.39 12.77
C LYS A 38 -4.33 2.70 12.06
N MET A 39 -4.25 1.38 11.89
CA MET A 39 -5.32 0.60 11.25
C MET A 39 -6.63 0.75 12.01
N THR A 40 -6.60 0.64 13.35
CA THR A 40 -7.77 0.83 14.21
C THR A 40 -8.32 2.25 14.15
N LEU A 41 -7.46 3.27 14.15
CA LEU A 41 -7.87 4.68 14.08
C LEU A 41 -8.53 5.04 12.74
N SER A 42 -8.30 4.25 11.69
CA SER A 42 -8.99 4.43 10.41
C SER A 42 -10.49 4.10 10.51
N SER A 43 -10.93 3.32 11.50
CA SER A 43 -12.34 3.00 11.76
C SER A 43 -12.87 3.58 13.08
N THR A 44 -12.03 3.65 14.10
CA THR A 44 -12.40 3.99 15.49
C THR A 44 -11.85 5.37 15.88
N ALA A 45 -12.52 6.09 16.78
CA ALA A 45 -12.12 7.44 17.19
C ALA A 45 -10.91 7.47 18.14
N GLN A 46 -10.64 6.38 18.86
CA GLN A 46 -9.54 6.27 19.83
C GLN A 46 -9.04 4.83 19.90
N THR A 47 -7.76 4.67 20.25
CA THR A 47 -7.15 3.38 20.59
C THR A 47 -6.04 3.60 21.61
N THR A 48 -5.52 2.53 22.18
CA THR A 48 -4.42 2.57 23.15
C THR A 48 -3.29 1.68 22.66
N ILE A 49 -2.07 2.19 22.75
CA ILE A 49 -0.86 1.41 22.52
C ILE A 49 -0.35 0.91 23.87
N GLU A 50 -0.25 -0.42 23.97
CA GLU A 50 0.21 -1.13 25.16
C GLU A 50 1.38 -2.05 24.78
N ILE A 51 2.49 -1.94 25.51
CA ILE A 51 3.69 -2.76 25.30
C ILE A 51 4.33 -3.08 26.65
N ASP A 52 4.38 -4.36 26.98
CA ASP A 52 5.02 -4.85 28.19
C ASP A 52 6.54 -4.72 28.11
N SER A 53 7.16 -4.21 29.17
CA SER A 53 8.61 -4.08 29.33
C SER A 53 9.28 -3.45 28.11
N LEU A 54 8.73 -2.33 27.62
CA LEU A 54 9.22 -1.65 26.41
C LEU A 54 10.72 -1.34 26.51
N PHE A 55 11.15 -0.80 27.66
CA PHE A 55 12.55 -0.45 27.91
C PHE A 55 12.88 -0.58 29.40
N GLU A 56 13.96 -1.31 29.73
CA GLU A 56 14.45 -1.50 31.11
C GLU A 56 13.38 -1.93 32.13
N GLY A 57 12.49 -2.85 31.74
CA GLY A 57 11.42 -3.33 32.62
C GLY A 57 10.21 -2.39 32.73
N ILE A 58 10.21 -1.25 32.01
CA ILE A 58 9.13 -0.26 32.06
C ILE A 58 8.12 -0.54 30.96
N ASP A 59 6.87 -0.73 31.37
CA ASP A 59 5.73 -0.87 30.46
C ASP A 59 5.38 0.45 29.78
N PHE A 60 4.82 0.36 28.59
CA PHE A 60 4.36 1.53 27.84
C PHE A 60 2.87 1.46 27.62
N HIS A 61 2.16 2.47 28.12
CA HIS A 61 0.73 2.68 27.92
C HIS A 61 0.47 4.11 27.44
N SER A 62 -0.14 4.23 26.26
CA SER A 62 -0.38 5.50 25.59
C SER A 62 -1.71 5.49 24.84
N PRO A 63 -2.75 6.20 25.32
CA PRO A 63 -3.96 6.42 24.54
C PRO A 63 -3.66 7.41 23.39
N ILE A 64 -4.23 7.17 22.22
CA ILE A 64 -4.16 8.06 21.07
C ILE A 64 -5.53 8.17 20.38
N THR A 65 -5.95 9.40 20.12
CA THR A 65 -7.20 9.68 19.38
C THR A 65 -6.92 9.85 17.89
N ARG A 66 -7.93 9.65 17.06
CA ARG A 66 -7.86 9.88 15.61
C ARG A 66 -7.44 11.32 15.30
N ALA A 67 -8.09 12.29 15.93
CA ALA A 67 -7.78 13.70 15.76
C ALA A 67 -6.29 14.00 16.04
N ARG A 68 -5.73 13.43 17.12
CA ARG A 68 -4.31 13.61 17.45
C ARG A 68 -3.40 12.93 16.42
N PHE A 69 -3.76 11.74 15.94
CA PHE A 69 -3.02 11.05 14.90
C PHE A 69 -3.01 11.84 13.57
N GLU A 70 -4.16 12.41 13.20
CA GLU A 70 -4.31 13.22 11.99
C GLU A 70 -3.50 14.51 12.07
N GLU A 71 -3.57 15.22 13.20
CA GLU A 71 -2.76 16.40 13.49
C GLU A 71 -1.25 16.10 13.37
N LEU A 72 -0.79 15.01 13.99
CA LEU A 72 0.62 14.60 13.97
C LEU A 72 1.16 14.27 12.59
N ASN A 73 0.30 13.89 11.64
CA ASN A 73 0.71 13.50 10.29
C ASN A 73 0.20 14.47 9.22
N MET A 74 -0.38 15.60 9.60
CA MET A 74 -1.02 16.52 8.64
C MET A 74 -0.04 17.03 7.59
N ASP A 75 1.19 17.37 7.99
CA ASP A 75 2.24 17.78 7.07
C ASP A 75 2.51 16.73 5.99
N LEU A 76 2.50 15.44 6.36
CA LEU A 76 2.72 14.34 5.43
C LEU A 76 1.53 14.18 4.48
N PHE A 77 0.30 14.30 4.98
CA PHE A 77 -0.88 14.21 4.13
C PHE A 77 -0.92 15.36 3.11
N ARG A 78 -0.52 16.57 3.50
CA ARG A 78 -0.39 17.71 2.58
C ARG A 78 0.69 17.50 1.53
N LYS A 79 1.86 16.97 1.92
CA LYS A 79 2.92 16.60 0.97
C LYS A 79 2.46 15.55 -0.05
N CYS A 80 1.55 14.65 0.34
CA CYS A 80 0.98 13.69 -0.59
C CYS A 80 0.08 14.34 -1.66
N LEU A 81 -0.43 15.55 -1.45
CA LEU A 81 -1.23 16.29 -2.44
C LEU A 81 -0.37 17.01 -3.49
N GLU A 82 0.89 17.31 -3.19
CA GLU A 82 1.81 17.96 -4.14
C GLU A 82 1.89 17.24 -5.51
N PRO A 83 2.12 15.91 -5.58
CA PRO A 83 2.11 15.20 -6.86
C PRO A 83 0.71 15.14 -7.50
N VAL A 84 -0.35 15.11 -6.68
CA VAL A 84 -1.75 15.13 -7.17
C VAL A 84 -2.06 16.45 -7.86
N ASP A 85 -1.51 17.55 -7.37
CA ASP A 85 -1.65 18.87 -7.98
C ASP A 85 -0.72 19.08 -9.17
N LYS A 86 0.43 18.41 -9.20
CA LYS A 86 1.35 18.44 -10.34
C LYS A 86 0.82 17.67 -11.55
N CYS A 87 0.17 16.52 -11.34
CA CYS A 87 -0.27 15.62 -12.42
C CYS A 87 -1.20 16.30 -13.46
N PRO A 88 -2.25 17.06 -13.09
CA PRO A 88 -3.08 17.79 -14.05
C PRO A 88 -2.31 18.85 -14.84
N ARG A 89 -1.36 19.55 -14.19
CA ARG A 89 -0.51 20.56 -14.84
C ARG A 89 0.36 19.94 -15.92
N ASP A 90 1.01 18.83 -15.59
CA ASP A 90 1.86 18.10 -16.53
C ASP A 90 1.03 17.51 -17.68
N ALA A 91 -0.20 17.06 -17.39
CA ALA A 91 -1.16 16.57 -18.38
C ALA A 91 -1.83 17.69 -19.20
N LYS A 92 -1.64 18.97 -18.84
CA LYS A 92 -2.35 20.13 -19.41
C LYS A 92 -3.87 19.97 -19.38
N MET A 93 -4.40 19.32 -18.34
CA MET A 93 -5.82 19.07 -18.16
C MET A 93 -6.34 19.86 -16.97
N ASP A 94 -7.57 20.36 -17.09
CA ASP A 94 -8.25 21.00 -15.97
C ASP A 94 -8.76 19.96 -14.96
N LYS A 95 -8.88 20.37 -13.69
CA LYS A 95 -9.37 19.50 -12.60
C LYS A 95 -10.80 19.01 -12.85
N SER A 96 -11.60 19.74 -13.62
CA SER A 96 -12.96 19.33 -14.02
C SER A 96 -13.00 18.17 -15.01
N ALA A 97 -11.89 17.87 -15.70
CA ALA A 97 -11.83 16.77 -16.67
C ALA A 97 -11.73 15.38 -16.01
N PHE A 98 -11.47 15.30 -14.70
CA PHE A 98 -11.42 14.04 -13.98
C PHE A 98 -12.84 13.55 -13.67
N HIS A 99 -13.20 12.39 -14.19
CA HIS A 99 -14.53 11.80 -14.00
C HIS A 99 -14.62 10.95 -12.73
N ASP A 100 -13.54 10.22 -12.43
CA ASP A 100 -13.45 9.30 -11.31
C ASP A 100 -12.06 9.36 -10.67
N VAL A 101 -12.01 9.21 -9.35
CA VAL A 101 -10.76 9.10 -8.58
C VAL A 101 -10.74 7.73 -7.91
N VAL A 102 -9.74 6.92 -8.27
CA VAL A 102 -9.56 5.57 -7.72
C VAL A 102 -8.49 5.60 -6.64
N LEU A 103 -8.86 5.20 -5.42
CA LEU A 103 -7.93 5.11 -4.30
C LEU A 103 -7.30 3.71 -4.24
N VAL A 104 -5.97 3.66 -4.34
CA VAL A 104 -5.19 2.42 -4.31
C VAL A 104 -4.27 2.43 -3.09
N ALA A 105 -4.06 1.27 -2.48
CA ALA A 105 -3.24 1.02 -1.28
C ALA A 105 -3.89 1.30 0.09
N GLY A 106 -3.41 0.59 1.13
CA GLY A 106 -4.03 0.55 2.46
C GLY A 106 -4.09 1.88 3.20
N SER A 107 -3.11 2.78 3.01
CA SER A 107 -3.08 4.09 3.67
C SER A 107 -4.16 5.05 3.16
N THR A 108 -4.76 4.79 2.00
CA THR A 108 -5.90 5.58 1.48
C THR A 108 -7.20 5.33 2.24
N ARG A 109 -7.20 4.36 3.18
CA ARG A 109 -8.32 4.12 4.11
C ARG A 109 -8.40 5.14 5.24
N ILE A 110 -7.36 5.95 5.43
CA ILE A 110 -7.34 7.00 6.46
C ILE A 110 -8.40 8.06 6.09
N PRO A 111 -9.38 8.36 6.97
CA PRO A 111 -10.47 9.30 6.67
C PRO A 111 -9.98 10.68 6.21
N GLU A 112 -9.02 11.27 6.92
CA GLU A 112 -8.43 12.57 6.58
C GLU A 112 -7.86 12.60 5.16
N VAL A 113 -7.15 11.56 4.73
CA VAL A 113 -6.59 11.48 3.36
C VAL A 113 -7.71 11.45 2.32
N GLN A 114 -8.81 10.73 2.59
CA GLN A 114 -9.98 10.71 1.70
C GLN A 114 -10.66 12.06 1.63
N GLN A 115 -10.76 12.76 2.76
CA GLN A 115 -11.37 14.08 2.83
C GLN A 115 -10.55 15.11 2.04
N LEU A 116 -9.23 15.18 2.27
CA LEU A 116 -8.34 16.07 1.54
C LEU A 116 -8.41 15.85 0.02
N LEU A 117 -8.48 14.59 -0.43
CA LEU A 117 -8.61 14.27 -1.85
C LEU A 117 -9.99 14.66 -2.41
N GLN A 118 -11.07 14.49 -1.64
CA GLN A 118 -12.41 14.92 -2.05
C GLN A 118 -12.52 16.45 -2.15
N GLU A 119 -11.91 17.16 -1.20
CA GLU A 119 -11.81 18.62 -1.21
C GLU A 119 -10.97 19.10 -2.40
N PHE A 120 -9.84 18.45 -2.67
CA PHE A 120 -8.96 18.79 -3.80
C PHE A 120 -9.66 18.66 -5.16
N PHE A 121 -10.46 17.61 -5.34
CA PHE A 121 -11.18 17.30 -6.58
C PHE A 121 -12.61 17.85 -6.61
N ASN A 122 -12.96 18.82 -5.75
CA ASN A 122 -14.25 19.54 -5.78
C ASN A 122 -15.49 18.62 -5.90
N ARG A 123 -15.58 17.58 -5.05
CA ARG A 123 -16.72 16.63 -5.01
C ARG A 123 -16.95 15.80 -6.27
N ILE A 124 -15.91 15.50 -7.05
CA ILE A 124 -15.97 14.30 -7.92
C ILE A 124 -16.34 13.11 -7.03
N ARG A 125 -17.36 12.34 -7.40
CA ARG A 125 -17.81 11.15 -6.64
C ARG A 125 -16.62 10.21 -6.52
N ALA A 126 -15.93 10.23 -5.38
CA ALA A 126 -14.92 9.23 -5.05
C ALA A 126 -15.66 7.90 -4.88
N SER A 127 -15.75 7.14 -5.97
CA SER A 127 -16.34 5.81 -5.94
C SER A 127 -15.45 4.93 -5.05
N LYS A 128 -15.93 4.65 -3.83
CA LYS A 128 -15.34 3.68 -2.90
C LYS A 128 -15.57 2.26 -3.43
N ARG A 129 -15.03 1.95 -4.61
CA ARG A 129 -15.05 0.59 -5.14
C ARG A 129 -13.86 -0.14 -4.54
N TRP A 130 -14.14 -0.92 -3.49
CA TRP A 130 -13.25 -1.98 -3.07
C TRP A 130 -13.09 -2.91 -4.28
N LEU A 131 -11.92 -2.87 -4.91
CA LEU A 131 -11.61 -3.67 -6.08
C LEU A 131 -11.69 -5.15 -5.71
N LEU A 132 -12.84 -5.78 -5.92
CA LEU A 132 -12.82 -7.16 -6.40
C LEU A 132 -12.17 -7.09 -7.79
N LEU A 133 -10.97 -7.67 -7.89
CA LEU A 133 -10.14 -7.62 -9.10
C LEU A 133 -10.84 -8.21 -10.33
N LEU A 134 -11.92 -8.99 -10.13
CA LEU A 134 -12.66 -9.67 -11.18
C LEU A 134 -14.17 -9.40 -11.03
N PRO A 135 -14.90 -9.07 -12.11
CA PRO A 135 -16.36 -9.07 -12.10
C PRO A 135 -16.86 -10.50 -11.82
N PRO A 136 -18.03 -10.68 -11.20
CA PRO A 136 -18.57 -12.00 -10.88
C PRO A 136 -18.82 -12.89 -12.11
N THR A 137 -18.83 -12.28 -13.31
CA THR A 137 -18.98 -12.94 -14.61
C THR A 137 -17.65 -13.32 -15.27
N ALA A 138 -16.50 -12.93 -14.72
CA ALA A 138 -15.20 -13.25 -15.31
C ALA A 138 -14.85 -14.74 -15.10
N GLU A 139 -14.43 -15.38 -16.19
CA GLU A 139 -13.94 -16.75 -16.16
C GLU A 139 -12.58 -16.80 -15.45
N LYS A 140 -12.62 -17.19 -14.17
CA LYS A 140 -11.44 -17.22 -13.29
C LYS A 140 -10.29 -18.05 -13.88
N GLY A 141 -10.59 -19.15 -14.60
CA GLY A 141 -9.58 -20.01 -15.21
C GLY A 141 -8.73 -19.30 -16.27
N ALA A 142 -9.38 -18.55 -17.18
CA ALA A 142 -8.69 -17.81 -18.23
C ALA A 142 -7.82 -16.69 -17.65
N VAL A 143 -8.32 -15.97 -16.64
CA VAL A 143 -7.58 -14.88 -15.99
C VAL A 143 -6.42 -15.40 -15.14
N THR A 144 -6.62 -16.50 -14.41
CA THR A 144 -5.54 -17.14 -13.66
C THR A 144 -4.44 -17.59 -14.61
N LYS A 145 -4.78 -18.31 -15.69
CA LYS A 145 -3.78 -18.76 -16.67
C LYS A 145 -2.99 -17.61 -17.28
N ALA A 146 -3.70 -16.57 -17.72
CA ALA A 146 -3.08 -15.38 -18.28
C ALA A 146 -2.13 -14.66 -17.30
N LEU A 147 -2.52 -14.55 -16.04
CA LEU A 147 -1.64 -13.97 -15.02
C LEU A 147 -0.46 -14.91 -14.73
N THR A 148 -0.68 -16.22 -14.64
CA THR A 148 0.37 -17.21 -14.46
C THR A 148 1.40 -17.14 -15.57
N ASP A 149 1.00 -17.03 -16.84
CA ASP A 149 1.92 -16.94 -17.98
C ASP A 149 2.79 -15.67 -17.91
N VAL A 150 2.19 -14.51 -17.58
CA VAL A 150 2.92 -13.24 -17.39
C VAL A 150 3.90 -13.32 -16.22
N PHE A 151 3.48 -13.92 -15.10
CA PHE A 151 4.35 -14.04 -13.93
C PHE A 151 5.42 -15.12 -14.11
N GLN A 152 5.15 -16.23 -14.82
CA GLN A 152 6.15 -17.26 -15.11
C GLN A 152 7.26 -16.74 -16.01
N ASP A 153 6.93 -15.98 -17.07
CA ASP A 153 7.95 -15.33 -17.91
C ASP A 153 8.78 -14.35 -17.08
N ALA A 154 8.14 -13.57 -16.21
CA ALA A 154 8.82 -12.63 -15.34
C ALA A 154 9.72 -13.33 -14.29
N ILE A 155 9.26 -14.44 -13.69
CA ILE A 155 10.01 -15.25 -12.72
C ILE A 155 11.23 -15.90 -13.38
N SER A 156 11.11 -16.37 -14.62
CA SER A 156 12.22 -16.97 -15.38
C SER A 156 13.40 -16.00 -15.59
N ARG A 157 13.12 -14.69 -15.63
CA ARG A 157 14.13 -13.61 -15.72
C ARG A 157 14.73 -13.22 -14.35
N GLY A 158 14.22 -13.82 -13.28
CA GLY A 158 14.59 -13.58 -11.89
C GLY A 158 13.81 -12.42 -11.27
N VAL A 159 13.11 -12.69 -10.17
CA VAL A 159 12.21 -11.74 -9.46
C VAL A 159 12.86 -10.41 -9.11
N ARG A 160 14.20 -10.40 -8.94
CA ARG A 160 14.99 -9.20 -8.62
C ARG A 160 15.19 -8.23 -9.78
N ASN A 161 15.02 -8.70 -11.01
CA ASN A 161 15.26 -7.89 -12.21
C ASN A 161 13.98 -7.31 -12.80
N ILE A 162 12.81 -7.83 -12.42
CA ILE A 162 11.51 -7.44 -12.96
C ILE A 162 11.21 -5.98 -12.59
N SER A 163 10.95 -5.14 -13.60
CA SER A 163 10.27 -3.86 -13.40
C SER A 163 8.76 -4.01 -13.65
N PHE A 164 7.94 -3.18 -13.01
CA PHE A 164 6.53 -3.09 -13.37
C PHE A 164 6.34 -2.61 -14.80
N GLY A 165 7.30 -1.86 -15.37
CA GLY A 165 7.28 -1.46 -16.78
C GLY A 165 7.30 -2.64 -17.75
N ASP A 166 8.19 -3.61 -17.53
CA ASP A 166 8.28 -4.83 -18.34
C ASP A 166 7.02 -5.69 -18.14
N LEU A 167 6.63 -5.87 -16.88
CA LEU A 167 5.42 -6.60 -16.50
C LEU A 167 4.15 -5.98 -17.12
N LEU A 168 4.14 -4.66 -17.33
CA LEU A 168 3.07 -3.93 -18.03
C LEU A 168 3.02 -4.20 -19.52
N GLY A 169 4.18 -4.35 -20.16
CA GLY A 169 4.26 -4.74 -21.56
C GLY A 169 3.64 -6.12 -21.74
N ASP A 170 4.05 -7.08 -20.91
CA ASP A 170 3.58 -8.47 -20.96
C ASP A 170 2.10 -8.58 -20.59
N LEU A 171 1.63 -7.82 -19.59
CA LEU A 171 0.20 -7.70 -19.28
C LEU A 171 -0.58 -7.01 -20.39
N GLY A 172 -0.02 -6.00 -21.05
CA GLY A 172 -0.67 -5.33 -22.17
C GLY A 172 -0.91 -6.28 -23.34
N ILE A 173 0.09 -7.08 -23.69
CA ILE A 173 0.01 -8.13 -24.72
C ILE A 173 -1.03 -9.19 -24.32
N THR A 174 -0.98 -9.62 -23.06
CA THR A 174 -1.90 -10.64 -22.54
C THR A 174 -3.34 -10.12 -22.48
N MET A 175 -3.56 -8.88 -22.05
CA MET A 175 -4.88 -8.24 -22.04
C MET A 175 -5.43 -8.07 -23.47
N TYR A 176 -4.58 -7.76 -24.45
CA TYR A 176 -4.96 -7.72 -25.86
C TYR A 176 -5.40 -9.12 -26.36
N ASN A 177 -4.66 -10.17 -26.00
CA ASN A 177 -5.00 -11.55 -26.34
C ASN A 177 -6.32 -12.01 -25.69
N ILE A 178 -6.59 -11.60 -24.44
CA ILE A 178 -7.86 -11.90 -23.75
C ILE A 178 -9.03 -11.10 -24.34
N GLN A 179 -8.81 -9.86 -24.81
CA GLN A 179 -9.83 -9.08 -25.51
C GLN A 179 -10.31 -9.80 -26.78
N ILE A 180 -9.42 -10.50 -27.48
CA ILE A 180 -9.75 -11.34 -28.65
C ILE A 180 -10.61 -12.56 -28.24
N GLN A 181 -10.51 -13.03 -27.00
CA GLN A 181 -11.30 -14.14 -26.43
C GLN A 181 -12.59 -13.71 -25.71
N ASN A 182 -13.15 -12.54 -26.06
CA ASN A 182 -14.47 -12.05 -25.61
C ASN A 182 -14.62 -11.71 -24.11
N THR A 183 -13.53 -11.58 -23.34
CA THR A 183 -13.61 -11.12 -21.93
C THR A 183 -12.77 -9.86 -21.73
N PRO A 184 -13.27 -8.65 -22.03
CA PRO A 184 -12.50 -7.44 -21.80
C PRO A 184 -12.20 -7.29 -20.30
N PRO A 185 -10.92 -7.20 -19.88
CA PRO A 185 -10.59 -6.93 -18.49
C PRO A 185 -11.21 -5.58 -18.10
N PRO A 186 -11.74 -5.43 -16.87
CA PRO A 186 -12.38 -4.20 -16.48
C PRO A 186 -11.44 -2.99 -16.66
N PRO A 187 -11.92 -1.84 -17.16
CA PRO A 187 -11.07 -0.67 -17.46
C PRO A 187 -10.19 -0.22 -16.27
N TYR A 188 -10.67 -0.43 -15.05
CA TYR A 188 -9.95 -0.11 -13.82
C TYR A 188 -8.69 -0.96 -13.58
N PHE A 189 -8.59 -2.16 -14.15
CA PHE A 189 -7.41 -3.02 -13.99
C PHE A 189 -6.20 -2.41 -14.71
N SER A 190 -6.43 -1.91 -15.93
CA SER A 190 -5.42 -1.14 -16.68
C SER A 190 -4.98 0.13 -15.92
N LEU A 191 -5.92 0.79 -15.23
CA LEU A 191 -5.65 2.00 -14.43
C LEU A 191 -4.82 1.69 -13.19
N VAL A 192 -5.12 0.61 -12.46
CA VAL A 192 -4.34 0.19 -11.28
C VAL A 192 -2.91 -0.13 -11.68
N ILE A 193 -2.74 -0.91 -12.75
CA ILE A 193 -1.42 -1.32 -13.22
C ILE A 193 -0.62 -0.10 -13.70
N ARG A 194 -1.22 0.79 -14.52
CA ARG A 194 -0.57 2.05 -14.94
C ARG A 194 -0.19 2.92 -13.74
N SER A 195 -1.05 3.01 -12.72
CA SER A 195 -0.76 3.77 -11.50
C SER A 195 0.44 3.20 -10.75
N LEU A 196 0.58 1.88 -10.68
CA LEU A 196 1.73 1.23 -10.04
C LEU A 196 3.04 1.50 -10.79
N ALA A 197 3.04 1.49 -12.13
CA ALA A 197 4.23 1.86 -12.89
C ALA A 197 4.60 3.33 -12.79
N VAL A 198 3.61 4.24 -12.73
CA VAL A 198 3.90 5.66 -12.47
C VAL A 198 4.54 5.83 -11.10
N LEU A 199 4.03 5.13 -10.08
CA LEU A 199 4.63 5.16 -8.74
C LEU A 199 6.04 4.56 -8.72
N GLU A 200 6.30 3.48 -9.46
CA GLU A 200 7.65 2.93 -9.62
C GLU A 200 8.57 3.93 -10.32
N GLY A 201 8.12 4.57 -11.40
CA GLY A 201 8.88 5.60 -12.11
C GLY A 201 9.22 6.81 -11.23
N ILE A 202 8.26 7.28 -10.41
CA ILE A 202 8.50 8.33 -9.42
C ILE A 202 9.54 7.87 -8.38
N ALA A 203 9.44 6.63 -7.91
CA ALA A 203 10.36 6.08 -6.93
C ALA A 203 11.78 5.92 -7.50
N ILE A 204 11.93 5.53 -8.77
CA ILE A 204 13.21 5.47 -9.49
C ILE A 204 13.85 6.87 -9.56
N GLY A 205 13.05 7.92 -9.74
CA GLY A 205 13.54 9.30 -9.74
C GLY A 205 14.16 9.76 -8.40
N ILE A 206 13.86 9.08 -7.29
CA ILE A 206 14.40 9.37 -5.96
C ILE A 206 15.50 8.36 -5.57
N ILE A 207 15.29 7.09 -5.90
CA ILE A 207 16.20 5.98 -5.59
C ILE A 207 16.58 5.31 -6.92
N PRO A 208 17.79 5.57 -7.45
CA PRO A 208 18.27 4.91 -8.66
C PRO A 208 18.24 3.39 -8.46
N ASN A 209 17.72 2.65 -9.45
CA ASN A 209 17.52 1.19 -9.42
C ASN A 209 16.45 0.69 -8.44
N TYR A 210 15.51 1.53 -8.01
CA TYR A 210 14.36 1.06 -7.23
C TYR A 210 13.52 0.05 -8.03
N LYS A 211 13.32 -1.13 -7.45
CA LYS A 211 12.42 -2.17 -7.96
C LYS A 211 11.33 -2.41 -6.92
N VAL A 212 10.06 -2.25 -7.31
CA VAL A 212 8.93 -2.41 -6.38
C VAL A 212 8.87 -3.85 -5.86
N LEU A 213 9.13 -4.83 -6.72
CA LEU A 213 9.08 -6.24 -6.33
C LEU A 213 10.16 -6.59 -5.29
N ASP A 214 11.40 -6.11 -5.45
CA ASP A 214 12.44 -6.29 -4.43
C ASP A 214 12.06 -5.68 -3.07
N SER A 215 11.44 -4.50 -3.10
CA SER A 215 11.05 -3.79 -1.88
C SER A 215 9.85 -4.44 -1.18
N THR A 216 8.97 -5.09 -1.95
CA THR A 216 7.74 -5.71 -1.44
C THR A 216 7.90 -7.19 -1.12
N TYR A 217 8.85 -7.89 -1.75
CA TYR A 217 9.08 -9.31 -1.57
C TYR A 217 9.30 -9.75 -0.11
N PRO A 218 10.10 -9.04 0.73
CA PRO A 218 10.24 -9.39 2.15
C PRO A 218 8.93 -9.27 2.94
N TRP A 219 8.02 -8.39 2.52
CA TRP A 219 6.71 -8.26 3.12
C TRP A 219 5.77 -9.38 2.67
N ILE A 220 5.79 -9.72 1.37
CA ILE A 220 5.01 -10.83 0.81
C ILE A 220 5.44 -12.15 1.42
N ALA A 221 6.73 -12.46 1.47
CA ALA A 221 7.28 -13.66 2.09
C ALA A 221 6.90 -13.75 3.59
N ARG A 222 6.99 -12.62 4.31
CA ARG A 222 6.54 -12.57 5.71
C ARG A 222 5.04 -12.87 5.82
N LYS A 223 4.22 -12.32 4.91
CA LYS A 223 2.77 -12.56 4.90
C LYS A 223 2.44 -14.03 4.61
N VAL A 224 3.09 -14.66 3.65
CA VAL A 224 2.99 -16.11 3.41
C VAL A 224 3.29 -16.92 4.68
N LEU A 225 4.35 -16.55 5.41
CA LEU A 225 4.80 -17.33 6.57
C LEU A 225 3.96 -17.08 7.82
N THR A 226 3.47 -15.86 8.02
CA THR A 226 2.93 -15.41 9.33
C THR A 226 1.46 -15.03 9.33
N ASP A 227 0.80 -14.95 8.17
CA ASP A 227 -0.60 -14.51 8.12
C ASP A 227 -1.56 -15.59 8.67
N SER A 228 -2.51 -15.14 9.49
CA SER A 228 -3.52 -15.96 10.14
C SER A 228 -4.74 -16.25 9.25
N PHE A 229 -4.86 -15.61 8.08
CA PHE A 229 -5.90 -15.90 7.09
C PHE A 229 -5.48 -17.04 6.14
N PRO A 230 -6.06 -18.26 6.26
CA PRO A 230 -5.60 -19.44 5.53
C PRO A 230 -5.77 -19.32 4.01
N GLN A 231 -6.83 -18.65 3.55
CA GLN A 231 -7.12 -18.49 2.12
C GLN A 231 -6.12 -17.57 1.42
N LEU A 232 -5.74 -16.46 2.08
CA LEU A 232 -4.72 -15.54 1.56
C LEU A 232 -3.35 -16.21 1.57
N LYS A 233 -3.02 -16.93 2.64
CA LYS A 233 -1.79 -17.72 2.74
C LYS A 233 -1.71 -18.76 1.62
N SER A 234 -2.76 -19.54 1.39
CA SER A 234 -2.83 -20.53 0.32
C SER A 234 -2.73 -19.89 -1.07
N SER A 235 -3.41 -18.76 -1.31
CA SER A 235 -3.36 -18.05 -2.59
C SER A 235 -1.97 -17.46 -2.87
N LEU A 236 -1.28 -16.93 -1.85
CA LEU A 236 0.08 -16.44 -1.99
C LEU A 236 1.09 -17.59 -2.15
N GLN A 237 0.86 -18.72 -1.47
CA GLN A 237 1.67 -19.93 -1.65
C GLN A 237 1.54 -20.48 -3.05
N SER A 238 0.33 -20.62 -3.59
CA SER A 238 0.13 -21.11 -4.96
C SER A 238 0.71 -20.18 -6.02
N LEU A 239 0.74 -18.87 -5.75
CA LEU A 239 1.25 -17.87 -6.69
C LEU A 239 2.78 -17.75 -6.66
N LEU A 240 3.43 -18.19 -5.57
CA LEU A 240 4.89 -18.12 -5.39
C LEU A 240 5.59 -19.49 -5.43
N TYR A 241 4.84 -20.56 -5.25
CA TYR A 241 5.33 -21.94 -5.14
C TYR A 241 4.31 -22.85 -5.81
N GLU A 242 4.36 -22.98 -7.14
CA GLU A 242 3.69 -24.11 -7.79
C GLU A 242 4.51 -25.37 -7.54
N GLU A 243 3.88 -26.40 -6.95
CA GLU A 243 4.45 -27.74 -6.74
C GLU A 243 5.80 -27.82 -5.98
N GLY A 244 6.09 -26.84 -5.13
CA GLY A 244 7.29 -26.86 -4.27
C GLY A 244 8.59 -26.43 -4.96
N VAL A 245 8.49 -25.83 -6.15
CA VAL A 245 9.61 -25.18 -6.84
C VAL A 245 9.32 -23.68 -6.96
N PHE A 246 10.39 -22.89 -6.88
CA PHE A 246 10.36 -21.42 -6.97
C PHE A 246 10.22 -20.95 -8.43
#